data_AF-X1P2R9-F1
#
_entry.id   AF-X1P2R9-F1
#
_cell.length_a   1.000
_cell.length_b   1.000
_cell.length_c   1.000
_cell.angle_alpha   90.00
_cell.angle_beta   90.00
_cell.angle_gamma   90.00
#
_symmetry.space_group_name_H-M   'P 1'
#
loop_
_entity.id
_entity.type
_entity.pdbx_description
1 polymer ?
#
loop_
_entity_poly.entity_id
_entity_poly.type
_entity_poly.pdbx_seq_one_letter_code
_entity_poly.pdbx_strand_id
1 'polypeptide(L)' 'MLSTLSPREQRVLQLRFGLEDGRSRTLEEVGKEFNVTRER' A
#
# COMPACT_ATOMS: atom_id res chain seq x y z
N MET A 1 2.30 -16.53 6.09
CA MET A 1 1.83 -15.28 6.72
C MET A 1 2.09 -14.00 5.91
N LEU A 2 2.64 -14.05 4.69
CA LEU A 2 2.57 -12.94 3.71
C LEU A 2 2.11 -13.40 2.31
N SER A 3 2.14 -14.71 2.05
CA SER A 3 1.70 -15.36 0.81
C SER A 3 0.18 -15.42 0.62
N THR A 4 -0.59 -15.03 1.64
CA THR A 4 -2.06 -14.93 1.56
C THR A 4 -2.53 -13.55 1.09
N LEU A 5 -1.62 -12.58 0.98
CA LEU A 5 -1.94 -11.25 0.51
C LEU A 5 -1.91 -11.21 -1.01
N SER A 6 -2.93 -10.60 -1.58
CA SER A 6 -2.96 -10.26 -3.00
C SER A 6 -1.74 -9.37 -3.36
N PRO A 7 -1.27 -9.41 -4.62
CA PRO A 7 -0.21 -8.52 -5.08
C PRO A 7 -0.47 -7.04 -4.75
N ARG A 8 -1.74 -6.64 -4.74
CA ARG A 8 -2.17 -5.29 -4.39
C ARG A 8 -1.95 -4.97 -2.90
N GLU A 9 -2.31 -5.87 -2.00
CA GLU A 9 -2.07 -5.68 -0.56
C GLU A 9 -0.58 -5.62 -0.23
N GLN A 10 0.22 -6.47 -0.88
CA GLN A 10 1.69 -6.42 -0.73
C GLN A 10 2.23 -5.07 -1.20
N ARG A 11 1.76 -4.56 -2.35
CA ARG A 11 2.15 -3.25 -2.87
C ARG A 11 1.71 -2.10 -1.95
N VAL A 12 0.52 -2.17 -1.37
CA VAL A 12 0.05 -1.19 -0.36
C VAL A 12 0.98 -1.16 0.85
N LEU A 13 1.40 -2.32 1.36
CA LEU A 13 2.33 -2.42 2.49
C LEU A 13 3.71 -1.88 2.13
N GLN A 14 4.25 -2.24 0.96
CA GLN A 14 5.53 -1.73 0.47
C GLN A 14 5.55 -0.20 0.42
N LEU A 15 4.50 0.42 -0.11
CA LEU A 15 4.41 1.88 -0.21
C LEU A 15 4.17 2.55 1.14
N ARG A 16 3.31 1.99 2.00
CA ARG A 16 3.03 2.55 3.32
C ARG A 16 4.25 2.57 4.22
N PHE A 17 5.05 1.50 4.17
CA PHE A 17 6.19 1.34 5.05
C PHE A 17 7.54 1.67 4.38
N GLY A 18 7.52 2.11 3.12
CA GLY A 18 8.74 2.45 2.37
C GLY A 18 9.68 1.26 2.21
N LEU A 19 9.14 0.04 2.05
CA LEU A 19 9.95 -1.19 2.02
C LEU A 19 10.78 -1.31 0.72
N GLU A 20 10.43 -0.57 -0.33
CA GLU A 20 11.19 -0.53 -1.59
C GLU A 20 12.11 0.69 -1.71
N ASP A 21 11.62 1.89 -1.33
CA ASP A 21 12.28 3.16 -1.59
C ASP A 21 12.72 3.91 -0.32
N GLY A 22 12.50 3.33 0.86
CA GLY A 22 12.77 3.94 2.17
C GLY A 22 11.82 5.08 2.53
N ARG A 23 10.78 5.35 1.72
CA ARG A 23 9.86 6.47 1.91
C ARG A 23 8.46 5.97 2.26
N SER A 24 8.08 6.15 3.52
CA SER A 24 6.73 5.84 3.97
C SER A 24 5.72 6.80 3.33
N ARG A 25 4.62 6.25 2.79
CA ARG A 25 3.49 7.01 2.25
C ARG A 25 2.26 6.93 3.16
N THR A 26 1.47 8.00 3.18
CA THR A 26 0.19 8.02 3.89
C THR A 26 -0.84 7.13 3.20
N LEU A 27 -1.87 6.71 3.93
CA LEU A 27 -3.00 5.97 3.34
C LEU A 27 -3.72 6.76 2.25
N GLU A 28 -3.69 8.09 2.31
CA GLU A 28 -4.30 8.93 1.28
C GLU A 28 -3.49 8.91 -0.01
N GLU A 29 -2.17 9.05 0.08
CA GLU A 29 -1.27 8.98 -1.09
C GLU A 29 -1.31 7.60 -1.73
N VAL A 30 -1.25 6.55 -0.91
CA VAL A 30 -1.42 5.17 -1.40
C VAL A 30 -2.81 5.00 -2.01
N GLY A 31 -3.85 5.56 -1.40
CA GLY A 31 -5.21 5.51 -1.94
C GLY A 31 -5.34 6.14 -3.33
N LYS A 32 -4.72 7.31 -3.52
CA LYS A 32 -4.64 7.99 -4.83
C LYS A 32 -3.91 7.14 -5.87
N GLU A 33 -2.80 6.49 -5.51
CA GLU A 33 -2.01 5.66 -6.42
C GLU A 33 -2.77 4.41 -6.90
N PHE A 34 -3.64 3.83 -6.06
CA PHE A 34 -4.46 2.67 -6.43
C PHE A 34 -5.85 3.02 -6.96
N ASN A 35 -6.19 4.30 -7.13
CA ASN A 35 -7.55 4.77 -7.44
C ASN A 35 -8.62 4.18 -6.51
N VAL A 36 -8.27 4.03 -5.23
CA VAL A 36 -9.20 3.50 -4.22
C VAL A 36 -9.78 4.65 -3.44
N THR A 37 -11.11 4.69 -3.37
CA THR A 37 -11.78 5.49 -2.36
C THR A 37 -11.59 4.79 -1.01
N ARG A 38 -11.56 5.55 0.08
CA ARG A 38 -11.57 4.96 1.43
C ARG A 38 -12.91 4.25 1.64
N GLU A 39 -13.01 2.99 1.26
CA GLU A 39 -14.08 2.13 1.74
C GLU A 39 -13.79 1.77 3.21
N ARG A 40 -14.82 1.93 4.04
CA ARG A 40 -14.78 1.82 5.50
C ARG A 40 -14.71 0.38 5.98
#